data_AF-A0A2U8WZP5-F1
#
_entry.id   AF-A0A2U8WZP5-F1
#
_cell.length_a   1.000
_cell.length_b   1.000
_cell.length_c   1.000
_cell.angle_alpha   90.00
_cell.angle_beta   90.00
_cell.angle_gamma   90.00
#
_symmetry.space_group_name_H-M   'P 1'
#
loop_
_entity.id
_entity.type
_entity.pdbx_description
1 polymer ?
#
loop_
_entity_poly.entity_id
_entity_poly.type
_entity_poly.pdbx_seq_one_letter_code
_entity_poly.pdbx_strand_id
1 'polypeptide(L)'
;MTEGERFVGSLLAKTDFHDSSKRRSYVFTRAVATRLVDNPTLIRNGQAYLERHMRGDPRQSRYYAMWTDLLRQDVTVIARRLLEDSPEGDLLRDTQPVFVVLSPSERAGGNSDRPRPTAGEMPGVLSAP
;
A
#
# COMPACT_ATOMS: atom_id res chain seq x y z
N MET A 1 13.68 -0.33 -11.02
CA MET A 1 13.30 0.72 -10.05
C MET A 1 12.19 1.58 -10.63
N THR A 2 11.00 1.56 -10.04
CA THR A 2 9.79 2.24 -10.51
C THR A 2 9.77 3.72 -10.11
N GLU A 3 8.76 4.48 -10.56
CA GLU A 3 8.59 5.88 -10.17
C GLU A 3 8.18 5.98 -8.70
N GLY A 4 7.25 5.13 -8.27
CA GLY A 4 6.82 5.03 -6.88
C GLY A 4 7.96 4.70 -5.94
N GLU A 5 8.87 3.81 -6.32
CA GLU A 5 10.04 3.47 -5.50
C GLU A 5 10.98 4.67 -5.33
N ARG A 6 11.24 5.41 -6.41
CA ARG A 6 12.05 6.64 -6.35
C ARG A 6 11.38 7.68 -5.47
N PHE A 7 10.09 7.90 -5.66
CA PHE A 7 9.32 8.88 -4.89
C PHE A 7 9.32 8.53 -3.40
N VAL A 8 8.89 7.32 -3.04
CA VAL A 8 8.83 6.86 -1.64
C VAL A 8 10.22 6.76 -1.01
N GLY A 9 11.25 6.42 -1.80
CA GLY A 9 12.65 6.43 -1.36
C GLY A 9 13.21 7.82 -1.08
N SER A 10 12.66 8.87 -1.71
CA SER A 10 13.05 10.27 -1.50
C SER A 10 12.43 10.92 -0.26
N LEU A 11 11.39 10.30 0.32
CA LEU A 11 10.72 10.81 1.52
C LEU A 11 11.53 10.48 2.77
N LEU A 12 11.47 11.36 3.77
CA LEU A 12 12.06 11.10 5.08
C LEU A 12 11.37 9.87 5.69
N ALA A 13 12.17 8.84 5.99
CA ALA A 13 11.65 7.62 6.58
C ALA A 13 11.44 7.79 8.09
N LYS A 14 10.29 7.32 8.59
CA LYS A 14 10.09 7.12 10.03
C LYS A 14 11.04 6.02 10.51
N THR A 15 11.86 6.33 11.51
CA THR A 15 12.83 5.38 12.08
C THR A 15 12.50 4.95 13.50
N ASP A 16 11.74 5.76 14.24
CA ASP A 16 11.33 5.46 15.60
C ASP A 16 9.91 4.87 15.63
N PHE A 17 9.78 3.67 16.19
CA PHE A 17 8.52 2.92 16.25
C PHE A 17 8.28 2.48 17.67
N HIS A 18 7.09 2.79 18.18
CA HIS A 18 6.67 2.40 19.53
C HIS A 18 6.70 0.88 19.73
N ASP A 19 6.28 0.14 18.70
CA ASP A 19 6.25 -1.32 18.74
C ASP A 19 6.48 -1.95 17.34
N SER A 20 6.64 -3.28 17.34
CA SER A 20 6.88 -4.06 16.13
C SER A 20 5.70 -4.07 15.16
N SER A 21 4.48 -3.92 15.66
CA SER A 21 3.26 -3.84 14.84
C SER A 21 3.20 -2.52 14.07
N LYS A 22 3.60 -1.41 14.70
CA LYS A 22 3.73 -0.09 14.08
C LYS A 22 4.81 -0.08 13.00
N ARG A 23 5.95 -0.71 13.27
CA ARG A 23 7.00 -0.90 12.25
C ARG A 23 6.48 -1.70 11.06
N ARG A 24 5.75 -2.79 11.31
CA ARG A 24 5.17 -3.64 10.24
C ARG A 24 4.10 -2.90 9.43
N SER A 25 3.21 -2.16 10.10
CA SER A 25 2.21 -1.32 9.45
C SER A 25 2.88 -0.28 8.55
N TYR A 26 3.93 0.38 9.03
CA TYR A 26 4.68 1.34 8.23
C TYR A 26 5.34 0.71 6.99
N VAL A 27 5.99 -0.45 7.12
CA VAL A 27 6.58 -1.18 5.97
C VAL A 27 5.50 -1.55 4.95
N PHE A 28 4.36 -2.05 5.42
CA PHE A 28 3.22 -2.35 4.56
C PHE A 28 2.70 -1.09 3.84
N THR A 29 2.51 0.01 4.56
CA THR A 29 2.05 1.28 3.97
C THR A 29 3.05 1.85 2.97
N ARG A 30 4.37 1.66 3.15
CA ARG A 30 5.36 2.05 2.12
C ARG A 30 5.17 1.29 0.81
N ALA A 31 4.90 -0.01 0.88
CA ALA A 31 4.63 -0.81 -0.32
C ALA A 31 3.30 -0.37 -0.98
N VAL A 32 2.28 -0.06 -0.19
CA VAL A 32 1.02 0.51 -0.71
C VAL A 32 1.25 1.86 -1.37
N ALA A 33 1.94 2.79 -0.72
CA ALA A 33 2.25 4.12 -1.25
C ALA A 33 3.04 4.03 -2.57
N THR A 34 4.02 3.13 -2.64
CA THR A 34 4.77 2.84 -3.87
C THR A 34 3.82 2.43 -4.98
N ARG A 35 2.92 1.47 -4.70
CA ARG A 35 1.97 0.97 -5.69
C ARG A 35 0.94 2.02 -6.12
N LEU A 36 0.51 2.88 -5.20
CA LEU A 36 -0.40 3.99 -5.50
C LEU A 36 0.26 4.98 -6.46
N VAL A 37 1.50 5.38 -6.22
CA VAL A 37 2.22 6.28 -7.12
C VAL A 37 2.44 5.64 -8.49
N ASP A 38 2.84 4.37 -8.53
CA ASP A 38 2.99 3.63 -9.80
C ASP A 38 1.68 3.42 -10.56
N ASN A 39 0.55 3.36 -9.85
CA ASN A 39 -0.76 3.18 -10.45
C ASN A 39 -1.86 3.94 -9.67
N PRO A 40 -2.09 5.24 -9.99
CA PRO A 40 -3.04 6.08 -9.28
C PRO A 40 -4.50 5.61 -9.39
N THR A 41 -4.82 4.78 -10.39
CA THR A 41 -6.19 4.26 -10.56
C THR A 41 -6.66 3.40 -9.37
N LEU A 42 -5.71 2.89 -8.58
CA LEU A 42 -5.96 2.09 -7.37
C LEU A 42 -6.64 2.87 -6.25
N ILE A 43 -6.63 4.21 -6.29
CA ILE A 43 -7.41 5.06 -5.38
C ILE A 43 -8.90 4.72 -5.44
N ARG A 44 -9.41 4.29 -6.61
CA ARG A 44 -10.81 3.87 -6.79
C ARG A 44 -11.18 2.68 -5.90
N ASN A 45 -10.24 1.78 -5.60
CA ASN A 45 -10.47 0.66 -4.69
C ASN A 45 -10.66 1.15 -3.26
N GLY A 46 -9.84 2.12 -2.83
CA GLY A 46 -9.97 2.78 -1.54
C GLY A 46 -11.33 3.46 -1.42
N GLN A 47 -11.73 4.22 -2.42
CA GLN A 47 -13.06 4.87 -2.47
C GLN A 47 -14.19 3.83 -2.37
N ALA A 48 -14.15 2.77 -3.17
CA ALA A 48 -15.14 1.70 -3.12
C ALA A 48 -15.20 1.01 -1.75
N TYR A 49 -14.06 0.84 -1.07
CA TYR A 49 -13.99 0.31 0.29
C TYR A 49 -14.72 1.23 1.28
N LEU A 50 -14.45 2.54 1.25
CA LEU A 50 -15.10 3.51 2.13
C LEU A 50 -16.63 3.50 1.95
N GLU A 51 -17.08 3.52 0.69
CA GLU A 51 -18.49 3.51 0.33
C GLU A 51 -19.20 2.25 0.84
N ARG A 52 -18.55 1.08 0.70
CA ARG A 52 -19.13 -0.21 1.08
C ARG A 52 -19.12 -0.45 2.58
N HIS A 53 -18.07 -0.02 3.28
CA HIS A 53 -17.80 -0.48 4.65
C HIS A 53 -17.94 0.62 5.71
N MET A 54 -17.91 1.91 5.33
CA MET A 54 -17.81 3.00 6.29
C MET A 54 -18.93 4.03 6.16
N ARG A 55 -19.47 4.28 4.95
CA ARG A 55 -20.46 5.33 4.70
C ARG A 55 -21.70 5.28 5.60
N GLY A 56 -22.16 4.07 5.94
CA GLY A 56 -23.36 3.85 6.73
C GLY A 56 -23.14 3.65 8.23
N ASP A 57 -21.88 3.60 8.71
CA ASP A 57 -21.59 3.34 10.13
C ASP A 57 -21.27 4.65 10.87
N PRO A 58 -22.13 5.11 11.81
CA PRO A 58 -21.90 6.33 12.58
C PRO A 58 -20.56 6.32 13.33
N ARG A 59 -20.08 5.14 13.77
CA ARG A 59 -18.79 5.00 14.47
C ARG A 59 -17.60 5.25 13.55
N GLN A 60 -17.79 5.07 12.24
CA GLN A 60 -16.77 5.27 11.21
C GLN A 60 -16.87 6.64 10.53
N SER A 61 -17.91 7.43 10.83
CA SER A 61 -18.21 8.72 10.17
C SER A 61 -17.00 9.67 10.10
N ARG A 62 -16.26 9.81 11.20
CA ARG A 62 -15.04 10.62 11.26
C ARG A 62 -13.96 10.11 10.30
N TYR A 63 -13.71 8.80 10.29
CA TYR A 63 -12.70 8.20 9.43
C TYR A 63 -13.13 8.22 7.96
N TYR A 64 -14.43 8.04 7.70
CA TYR A 64 -15.00 8.15 6.36
C TYR A 64 -14.77 9.54 5.78
N ALA A 65 -15.06 10.60 6.54
CA ALA A 65 -14.82 11.98 6.12
C ALA A 65 -13.31 12.24 5.87
N MET A 66 -12.47 11.87 6.84
CA MET A 66 -11.00 12.00 6.75
C MET A 66 -10.44 11.35 5.48
N TRP A 67 -10.82 10.09 5.22
CA TRP A 67 -10.36 9.37 4.04
C TRP A 67 -10.95 9.95 2.75
N THR A 68 -12.23 10.31 2.73
CA THR A 68 -12.85 10.92 1.55
C THR A 68 -12.14 12.20 1.14
N ASP A 69 -11.76 13.04 2.11
CA ASP A 69 -11.03 14.27 1.84
C ASP A 69 -9.59 14.02 1.38
N LEU A 70 -8.90 13.04 1.98
CA LEU A 70 -7.56 12.65 1.53
C LEU A 70 -7.57 12.06 0.12
N LEU A 71 -8.52 11.18 -0.21
CA LEU A 71 -8.60 10.51 -1.51
C LEU A 71 -9.05 11.41 -2.67
N ARG A 72 -9.36 12.68 -2.40
CA ARG A 72 -9.57 13.72 -3.42
C ARG A 72 -8.28 14.41 -3.85
N GLN A 73 -7.19 14.19 -3.13
CA GLN A 73 -5.90 14.82 -3.39
C GLN A 73 -5.09 14.06 -4.43
N ASP A 74 -3.99 14.67 -4.89
CA ASP A 74 -3.04 14.01 -5.76
C ASP A 74 -2.37 12.82 -5.04
N VAL A 75 -2.07 11.76 -5.81
CA VAL A 75 -1.53 10.52 -5.28
C VAL A 75 -0.21 10.70 -4.53
N THR A 76 0.62 11.66 -4.93
CA THR A 76 1.88 11.97 -4.26
C THR A 76 1.63 12.62 -2.90
N VAL A 77 0.56 13.42 -2.77
CA VAL A 77 0.15 14.00 -1.49
C VAL A 77 -0.41 12.93 -0.57
N ILE A 78 -1.24 12.02 -1.10
CA ILE A 78 -1.74 10.86 -0.36
C ILE A 78 -0.57 10.01 0.17
N ALA A 79 0.41 9.69 -0.69
CA ALA A 79 1.59 8.92 -0.32
C ALA A 79 2.44 9.64 0.74
N ARG A 80 2.61 10.97 0.66
CA ARG A 80 3.31 11.75 1.70
C ARG A 80 2.60 11.67 3.04
N ARG A 81 1.27 11.88 3.07
CA ARG A 81 0.46 11.83 4.30
C ARG A 81 0.48 10.45 4.95
N LEU A 82 0.36 9.40 4.14
CA LEU A 82 0.45 8.01 4.61
C LEU A 82 1.78 7.69 5.30
N LEU A 83 2.87 8.33 4.88
CA LEU A 83 4.24 8.06 5.35
C LEU A 83 4.77 9.10 6.32
N GLU A 84 3.98 10.12 6.61
CA GLU A 84 4.33 11.19 7.53
C GLU A 84 4.58 10.62 8.94
N ASP A 85 5.67 11.09 9.56
CA ASP A 85 5.97 10.78 10.96
C ASP A 85 5.23 11.76 11.88
N SER A 86 3.92 11.57 11.96
CA SER A 86 3.01 12.40 12.75
C SER A 86 1.87 11.56 13.32
N PRO A 87 1.15 12.05 14.35
CA PRO A 87 -0.06 11.40 14.84
C PRO A 87 -1.13 11.22 13.77
N GLU A 88 -1.22 12.15 12.81
CA GLU A 88 -2.11 12.04 11.65
C GLU A 88 -1.68 10.88 10.74
N GLY A 89 -0.39 10.79 10.41
CA GLY A 89 0.15 9.69 9.61
C GLY A 89 -0.04 8.33 10.30
N ASP A 90 0.13 8.25 11.62
CA ASP A 90 -0.14 7.03 12.38
C ASP A 90 -1.61 6.62 12.31
N LEU A 91 -2.53 7.58 12.44
CA LEU A 91 -3.97 7.33 12.33
C LEU A 91 -4.36 6.84 10.92
N LEU A 92 -3.75 7.42 9.88
CA LEU A 92 -3.96 6.99 8.50
C LEU A 92 -3.43 5.57 8.27
N ARG A 93 -2.28 5.20 8.87
CA ARG A 93 -1.78 3.82 8.77
C ARG A 93 -2.68 2.83 9.48
N ASP A 94 -3.20 3.19 10.65
CA ASP A 94 -4.06 2.31 11.45
C ASP A 94 -5.44 2.08 10.83
N THR A 95 -5.95 3.08 10.09
CA THR A 95 -7.30 3.06 9.50
C THR A 95 -7.29 2.90 7.98
N GLN A 96 -6.15 2.52 7.40
CA GLN A 96 -5.93 2.46 5.97
C GLN A 96 -6.96 1.56 5.26
N PRO A 97 -7.71 2.09 4.25
CA PRO A 97 -8.60 1.25 3.46
C PRO A 97 -7.79 0.32 2.56
N VAL A 98 -8.47 -0.72 2.06
CA VAL A 98 -7.83 -1.69 1.16
C VAL A 98 -7.76 -1.10 -0.25
N PHE A 99 -6.61 -0.51 -0.59
CA PHE A 99 -6.31 -0.06 -1.96
C PHE A 99 -5.86 -1.21 -2.87
N VAL A 100 -5.01 -2.08 -2.33
CA VAL A 100 -4.34 -3.16 -3.04
C VAL A 100 -4.19 -4.38 -2.15
N VAL A 101 -4.15 -5.56 -2.78
CA VAL A 101 -3.74 -6.80 -2.12
C VAL A 101 -2.28 -7.06 -2.47
N LEU A 102 -1.40 -6.86 -1.50
CA LEU A 102 0.03 -7.14 -1.63
C LEU A 102 0.32 -8.62 -1.35
N SER A 103 1.22 -9.21 -2.14
CA SER A 103 1.82 -10.53 -1.90
C SER A 103 2.68 -10.53 -0.62
N PRO A 104 2.96 -11.70 -0.01
CA PRO A 104 3.78 -11.77 1.19
C PRO A 104 5.17 -11.14 1.05
N SER A 105 5.81 -11.27 -0.12
CA SER A 105 7.10 -10.65 -0.44
C SER A 105 7.01 -9.12 -0.42
N GLU A 106 6.01 -8.54 -1.08
CA GLU A 106 5.78 -7.09 -1.10
C GLU A 106 5.53 -6.54 0.33
N ARG A 107 4.81 -7.30 1.17
CA ARG A 107 4.54 -6.91 2.57
C ARG A 107 5.79 -6.92 3.45
N ALA A 108 6.76 -7.77 3.13
CA ALA A 108 8.04 -7.85 3.84
C ALA A 108 9.02 -6.74 3.41
N GLY A 109 8.63 -5.87 2.47
CA GLY A 109 9.55 -4.94 1.82
C GLY A 109 10.48 -5.62 0.81
N GLY A 110 10.19 -6.87 0.46
CA GLY A 110 10.93 -7.66 -0.53
C GLY A 110 10.42 -7.36 -1.94
N ASN A 111 11.34 -6.87 -2.77
CA ASN A 111 11.08 -6.54 -4.16
C ASN A 111 10.50 -7.75 -4.91
N SER A 112 9.27 -7.63 -5.41
CA SER A 112 8.64 -8.66 -6.25
C SER A 112 8.94 -8.38 -7.71
N ASP A 113 10.22 -8.40 -8.05
CA ASP A 113 10.70 -8.40 -9.44
C ASP A 113 11.02 -9.84 -9.88
N ARG A 114 10.12 -10.78 -9.56
CA ARG A 114 10.10 -12.09 -10.20
C ARG A 114 8.86 -12.18 -11.07
N PRO A 115 9.01 -12.35 -12.40
CA PRO A 115 7.87 -12.70 -13.23
C PRO A 115 7.26 -13.99 -12.68
N ARG A 116 5.91 -14.04 -12.60
CA ARG A 116 5.20 -15.29 -12.38
C ARG A 116 5.69 -16.29 -13.44
N PRO A 117 6.08 -17.53 -13.09
CA PRO A 117 6.24 -18.55 -14.10
C PRO A 117 4.87 -18.70 -14.79
N THR A 118 4.79 -18.32 -16.06
CA THR A 118 3.68 -18.72 -16.93
C THR A 118 3.71 -20.24 -16.98
N ALA A 119 2.61 -20.88 -16.63
CA ALA A 119 2.43 -22.31 -16.79
C ALA A 119 2.73 -22.67 -18.26
N GLY A 120 3.92 -23.21 -18.53
CA GLY A 120 4.40 -23.42 -19.89
C GLY A 120 5.78 -24.08 -20.00
N GLU A 121 6.67 -23.95 -19.00
CA GLU A 121 7.96 -24.66 -19.02
C GLU A 121 7.97 -25.83 -18.04
N MET A 122 7.52 -26.99 -18.53
CA MET A 122 7.89 -28.29 -17.98
C MET A 122 9.25 -28.67 -18.60
N PRO A 123 10.35 -28.76 -17.83
CA PRO A 123 11.63 -29.16 -18.38
C PRO A 123 11.63 -30.65 -18.71
N GLY A 124 11.88 -30.94 -20.00
CA GLY A 124 12.63 -32.08 -20.51
C GLY A 124 12.32 -33.45 -19.92
N VAL A 125 11.40 -34.17 -20.57
CA VAL A 125 11.36 -35.64 -20.46
C VAL A 125 12.57 -36.17 -21.26
N LEU A 126 13.59 -36.64 -20.53
CA LEU A 126 14.71 -37.40 -21.06
C LEU A 126 14.18 -38.59 -21.87
N SER A 127 14.45 -38.62 -23.18
CA SER A 127 14.41 -39.86 -23.96
C SER A 127 15.69 -40.64 -23.67
N ALA A 128 15.52 -41.86 -23.16
CA ALA A 128 16.57 -42.87 -23.11
C ALA A 128 16.81 -43.45 -24.51
N PRO A 129 18.02 -43.97 -24.80
CA PRO A 129 18.30 -44.74 -26.00
C PRO A 129 17.66 -46.13 -25.98
#